data_AF-A0A7C3I1K7-F1
#
_entry.id   AF-A0A7C3I1K7-F1
#
_cell.length_a   1.000
_cell.length_b   1.000
_cell.length_c   1.000
_cell.angle_alpha   90.00
_cell.angle_beta   90.00
_cell.angle_gamma   90.00
#
_symmetry.space_group_name_H-M   'P 1'
#
loop_
_entity.id
_entity.type
_entity.pdbx_description
1 polymer ?
#
loop_
_entity_poly.entity_id
_entity_poly.type
_entity_poly.pdbx_seq_one_letter_code
_entity_poly.pdbx_strand_id
1 'polypeptide(L)'
;MLIFKDTKFIKSPFDSEAELEQVIVDNYEYLFGPTSFYLPKAKIKTADGVGTIPDGFAIDIGQKKWYLVEAELMHHNVWNHIAPQVTKQILVSQQTITKRTLVDLAVEQYQSDPYTKEKFEDLNIAVS
;
A
#
# COMPACT_ATOMS: atom_id res chain seq x y z
N MET A 1 23.46 9.60 -6.46
CA MET A 1 24.49 8.65 -6.97
C MET A 1 24.88 7.78 -5.80
N LEU A 2 24.75 6.47 -5.94
CA LEU A 2 25.18 5.49 -4.93
C LEU A 2 26.39 4.73 -5.49
N ILE A 3 27.39 4.47 -4.66
CA ILE A 3 28.58 3.68 -5.02
C ILE A 3 28.64 2.50 -4.06
N PHE A 4 28.66 1.28 -4.59
CA PHE A 4 28.81 0.06 -3.81
C PHE A 4 29.91 -0.79 -4.43
N LYS A 5 31.01 -0.96 -3.69
CA LYS A 5 32.27 -1.51 -4.20
C LYS A 5 32.70 -0.75 -5.46
N ASP A 6 32.89 -1.45 -6.58
CA ASP A 6 33.29 -0.89 -7.87
C ASP A 6 32.10 -0.55 -8.78
N THR A 7 30.86 -0.69 -8.28
CA THR A 7 29.64 -0.42 -9.05
C THR A 7 29.06 0.95 -8.70
N LYS A 8 28.82 1.76 -9.75
CA LYS A 8 28.16 3.05 -9.64
C LYS A 8 26.70 2.94 -10.07
N PHE A 9 25.78 3.26 -9.17
CA PHE A 9 24.36 3.35 -9.43
C PHE A 9 23.95 4.82 -9.63
N ILE A 10 23.29 5.08 -10.75
CA ILE A 10 22.71 6.38 -11.09
C ILE A 10 21.20 6.30 -10.99
N LYS A 11 20.56 7.42 -10.63
CA LYS A 11 19.11 7.49 -10.58
C LYS A 11 18.56 7.39 -12.01
N SER A 12 17.69 6.41 -12.25
CA SER A 12 16.88 6.33 -13.46
C SER A 12 15.46 6.80 -13.13
N PRO A 13 14.77 7.53 -14.02
CA PRO A 13 13.32 7.65 -13.92
C PRO A 13 12.67 6.28 -14.16
N PHE A 14 11.41 6.16 -13.72
CA PHE A 14 10.54 5.06 -14.09
C PHE A 14 9.87 5.38 -15.43
N ASP A 15 9.67 4.34 -16.25
CA ASP A 15 9.03 4.39 -17.55
C ASP A 15 7.51 4.41 -17.46
N SER A 16 6.93 3.88 -16.36
CA SER A 16 5.48 3.85 -16.14
C SER A 16 5.08 3.79 -14.67
N GLU A 17 3.82 4.12 -14.39
CA GLU A 17 3.23 3.94 -13.06
C GLU A 17 3.15 2.47 -12.67
N ALA A 18 2.94 1.57 -13.63
CA ALA A 18 2.96 0.13 -13.38
C ALA A 18 4.34 -0.37 -12.94
N GLU A 19 5.42 0.16 -13.53
CA GLU A 19 6.79 -0.14 -13.08
C GLU A 19 7.02 0.38 -11.66
N LEU A 20 6.59 1.61 -11.38
CA LEU A 20 6.70 2.21 -10.04
C LEU A 20 5.90 1.42 -9.00
N GLU A 21 4.66 1.04 -9.32
CA GLU A 21 3.79 0.20 -8.50
C GLU A 21 4.46 -1.13 -8.18
N GLN A 22 5.01 -1.81 -9.19
CA GLN A 22 5.69 -3.09 -9.00
C GLN A 22 6.90 -2.94 -8.05
N VAL A 23 7.68 -1.87 -8.18
CA VAL A 23 8.80 -1.60 -7.27
C VAL A 23 8.32 -1.37 -5.84
N ILE A 24 7.17 -0.72 -5.64
CA ILE A 24 6.56 -0.56 -4.31
C ILE A 24 6.15 -1.93 -3.74
N VAL A 25 5.49 -2.77 -4.54
CA VAL A 25 5.07 -4.12 -4.13
C VAL A 25 6.28 -5.01 -3.84
N ASP A 26 7.35 -4.94 -4.61
CA ASP A 26 8.53 -5.78 -4.38
C ASP A 26 9.34 -5.35 -3.15
N ASN A 27 9.12 -4.13 -2.65
CA ASN A 27 9.94 -3.51 -1.60
C ASN A 27 9.10 -2.92 -0.46
N TYR A 28 7.84 -3.32 -0.29
CA TYR A 28 6.90 -2.67 0.63
C TYR A 28 7.42 -2.64 2.07
N GLU A 29 8.18 -3.65 2.50
CA GLU A 29 8.73 -3.72 3.86
C GLU A 29 9.78 -2.63 4.14
N TYR A 30 10.56 -2.27 3.13
CA TYR A 30 11.52 -1.18 3.24
C TYR A 30 10.82 0.19 3.30
N LEU A 31 9.61 0.28 2.74
CA LEU A 31 8.84 1.52 2.66
C LEU A 31 7.93 1.73 3.87
N PHE A 32 7.24 0.67 4.32
CA PHE A 32 6.19 0.75 5.34
C PHE A 32 6.58 0.08 6.67
N GLY A 33 7.67 -0.68 6.70
CA GLY A 33 8.20 -1.35 7.89
C GLY A 33 8.28 -2.87 7.73
N PRO A 34 9.20 -3.55 8.43
CA PRO A 34 9.43 -5.00 8.27
C PRO A 34 8.22 -5.84 8.72
N THR A 35 7.44 -5.33 9.65
CA THR A 35 6.20 -5.92 10.17
C THR A 35 4.98 -5.59 9.33
N SER A 36 5.16 -5.02 8.14
CA SER A 36 4.05 -4.75 7.22
C SER A 36 3.74 -5.93 6.31
N PHE A 37 2.52 -6.01 5.81
CA PHE A 37 2.16 -6.80 4.63
C PHE A 37 1.38 -5.91 3.66
N TYR A 38 1.40 -6.28 2.38
CA TYR A 38 0.75 -5.52 1.32
C TYR A 38 -0.57 -6.15 0.90
N LEU A 39 -1.57 -5.32 0.65
CA LEU A 39 -2.86 -5.71 0.10
C LEU A 39 -3.00 -5.11 -1.30
N PRO A 40 -3.44 -5.91 -2.30
CA PRO A 40 -3.57 -5.44 -3.67
C PRO A 40 -4.71 -4.41 -3.82
N LYS A 41 -4.79 -3.83 -5.02
CA LYS A 41 -5.86 -2.93 -5.47
C LYS A 41 -7.24 -3.42 -5.05
N ALA A 42 -7.96 -2.60 -4.29
CA ALA A 42 -9.33 -2.89 -3.88
C ALA A 42 -10.24 -1.67 -4.03
N LYS A 43 -11.46 -1.90 -4.51
CA LYS A 43 -12.45 -0.83 -4.65
C LYS A 43 -13.00 -0.45 -3.28
N ILE A 44 -12.77 0.80 -2.89
CA ILE A 44 -13.31 1.41 -1.68
C ILE A 44 -14.43 2.39 -2.06
N LYS A 45 -15.42 2.55 -1.18
CA LYS A 45 -16.61 3.37 -1.48
C LYS A 45 -17.22 4.01 -0.25
N THR A 46 -17.85 5.16 -0.45
CA THR A 46 -18.74 5.80 0.51
C THR A 46 -20.12 5.12 0.55
N ALA A 47 -20.90 5.42 1.58
CA ALA A 47 -22.26 4.89 1.76
C ALA A 47 -23.23 5.34 0.65
N ASP A 48 -23.02 6.51 0.08
CA ASP A 48 -23.76 7.08 -1.07
C ASP A 48 -23.24 6.60 -2.44
N GLY A 49 -22.28 5.66 -2.46
CA GLY A 49 -21.86 4.94 -3.67
C GLY A 49 -20.68 5.56 -4.43
N VAL A 50 -20.12 6.68 -3.95
CA VAL A 50 -18.91 7.27 -4.54
C VAL A 50 -17.72 6.36 -4.23
N GLY A 51 -17.18 5.71 -5.27
CA GLY A 51 -16.06 4.78 -5.17
C GLY A 51 -14.76 5.31 -5.76
N THR A 52 -13.64 4.76 -5.30
CA THR A 52 -12.31 4.91 -5.89
C THR A 52 -11.52 3.62 -5.73
N ILE A 53 -10.46 3.44 -6.52
CA ILE A 53 -9.59 2.26 -6.48
C ILE A 53 -8.17 2.79 -6.32
N PRO A 54 -7.59 2.70 -5.11
CA PRO A 54 -6.17 2.96 -4.91
C PRO A 54 -5.30 1.87 -5.52
N ASP A 55 -4.02 2.18 -5.72
CA ASP A 55 -3.06 1.19 -6.21
C ASP A 55 -2.74 0.07 -5.21
N GLY A 56 -2.95 0.33 -3.92
CA GLY A 56 -2.96 -0.72 -2.91
C GLY A 56 -2.99 -0.18 -1.50
N PHE A 57 -2.75 -1.08 -0.56
CA PHE A 57 -2.67 -0.75 0.86
C PHE A 57 -1.50 -1.49 1.49
N ALA A 58 -0.90 -0.90 2.52
CA ALA A 58 0.05 -1.62 3.38
C ALA A 58 -0.45 -1.57 4.82
N ILE A 59 -0.32 -2.66 5.57
CA ILE A 59 -0.71 -2.74 6.97
C ILE A 59 0.52 -3.12 7.78
N ASP A 60 1.00 -2.20 8.61
CA ASP A 60 2.03 -2.47 9.62
C ASP A 60 1.36 -2.84 10.94
N ILE A 61 1.32 -4.14 11.22
CA ILE A 61 0.70 -4.70 12.42
C ILE A 61 1.54 -4.43 13.69
N GLY A 62 2.86 -4.31 13.56
CA GLY A 62 3.74 -3.97 14.67
C GLY A 62 3.53 -2.54 15.16
N GLN A 63 3.38 -1.60 14.22
CA GLN A 63 3.12 -0.19 14.54
C GLN A 63 1.63 0.16 14.67
N LYS A 64 0.72 -0.77 14.33
CA LYS A 64 -0.73 -0.54 14.27
C LYS A 64 -1.09 0.62 13.34
N LYS A 65 -0.44 0.66 12.18
CA LYS A 65 -0.65 1.65 11.12
C LYS A 65 -1.08 0.96 9.84
N TRP A 66 -1.81 1.68 9.02
CA TRP A 66 -2.08 1.25 7.65
C TRP A 66 -1.91 2.44 6.72
N TYR A 67 -1.62 2.14 5.47
CA TYR A 67 -1.24 3.09 4.44
C TYR A 67 -2.13 2.85 3.23
N LEU A 68 -2.48 3.94 2.55
CA LEU A 68 -3.05 3.91 1.22
C LEU A 68 -1.94 4.26 0.24
N VAL A 69 -1.81 3.48 -0.83
CA VAL A 69 -0.74 3.61 -1.81
C VAL A 69 -1.33 4.04 -3.14
N GLU A 70 -0.74 5.10 -3.72
CA GLU A 70 -1.00 5.58 -5.07
C GLU A 70 0.35 5.86 -5.75
N ALA A 71 0.58 5.25 -6.91
CA ALA A 71 1.82 5.32 -7.67
C ALA A 71 1.65 6.28 -8.85
N GLU A 72 2.05 7.54 -8.68
CA GLU A 72 1.88 8.58 -9.69
C GLU A 72 3.24 9.11 -10.17
N LEU A 73 3.43 9.20 -11.49
CA LEU A 73 4.64 9.80 -12.05
C LEU A 73 4.56 11.34 -12.08
N MET A 74 5.70 11.99 -11.84
CA MET A 74 5.79 13.46 -11.70
C MET A 74 5.38 14.29 -12.93
N HIS A 75 5.14 13.66 -14.08
CA HIS A 75 4.68 14.36 -15.28
C HIS A 75 3.16 14.63 -15.27
N HIS A 76 2.41 14.04 -14.33
CA HIS A 76 1.02 14.41 -14.06
C HIS A 76 0.93 15.77 -13.36
N ASN A 77 -0.11 16.55 -13.66
CA ASN A 77 -0.33 17.83 -13.00
C ASN A 77 -0.76 17.58 -11.55
N VAL A 78 0.11 17.96 -10.60
CA VAL A 78 -0.12 17.77 -9.16
C VAL A 78 -1.48 18.29 -8.70
N TRP A 79 -1.87 19.47 -9.16
CA TRP A 79 -3.08 20.17 -8.68
C TRP A 79 -4.36 19.68 -9.34
N ASN A 80 -4.27 19.28 -10.61
CA ASN A 80 -5.44 18.88 -11.40
C ASN A 80 -5.69 17.38 -11.38
N HIS A 81 -4.71 16.57 -11.00
CA HIS A 81 -4.80 15.10 -11.04
C HIS A 81 -4.55 14.47 -9.66
N ILE A 82 -3.33 14.63 -9.12
CA ILE A 82 -2.89 13.95 -7.89
C ILE A 82 -3.70 14.41 -6.68
N ALA A 83 -3.84 15.73 -6.50
CA ALA A 83 -4.55 16.29 -5.34
C ALA A 83 -6.04 15.87 -5.26
N PRO A 84 -6.85 15.95 -6.34
CA PRO A 84 -8.22 15.45 -6.33
C PRO A 84 -8.33 13.96 -5.98
N GLN A 85 -7.44 13.13 -6.53
CA GLN A 85 -7.43 11.68 -6.34
C GLN A 85 -7.12 11.28 -4.89
N VAL A 86 -6.02 11.81 -4.34
CA VAL A 86 -5.64 11.58 -2.94
C VAL A 86 -6.71 12.11 -1.98
N THR A 87 -7.30 13.28 -2.26
CA THR A 87 -8.38 13.85 -1.43
C THR A 87 -9.59 12.92 -1.38
N LYS A 88 -10.05 12.44 -2.55
CA LYS A 88 -11.17 11.50 -2.64
C LYS A 88 -10.87 10.21 -1.89
N GLN A 89 -9.66 9.67 -2.05
CA GLN A 89 -9.23 8.45 -1.38
C GLN A 89 -9.19 8.59 0.14
N ILE A 90 -8.69 9.72 0.67
CA ILE A 90 -8.70 10.00 2.11
C ILE A 90 -10.13 10.06 2.65
N LEU A 91 -11.04 10.74 1.95
CA LEU A 91 -12.44 10.84 2.38
C LEU A 91 -13.14 9.47 2.39
N VAL A 92 -12.91 8.65 1.36
CA VAL A 92 -13.49 7.31 1.25
C VAL A 92 -12.86 6.37 2.29
N SER A 93 -11.58 6.53 2.63
CA SER A 93 -10.89 5.61 3.53
C SER A 93 -11.29 5.73 4.99
N GLN A 94 -11.83 6.89 5.38
CA GLN A 94 -12.36 7.12 6.73
C GLN A 94 -13.70 6.41 6.97
N GLN A 95 -14.38 5.95 5.91
CA GLN A 95 -15.69 5.30 5.98
C GLN A 95 -15.59 3.91 6.65
N THR A 96 -16.57 3.58 7.48
CA THR A 96 -16.64 2.27 8.16
C THR A 96 -16.67 1.10 7.17
N ILE A 97 -17.34 1.28 6.03
CA ILE A 97 -17.39 0.27 4.95
C ILE A 97 -15.99 -0.01 4.40
N THR A 98 -15.18 1.03 4.18
CA THR A 98 -13.79 0.88 3.72
C THR A 98 -12.96 0.15 4.76
N LYS A 99 -13.04 0.55 6.04
CA LYS A 99 -12.32 -0.13 7.13
C LYS A 99 -12.70 -1.61 7.23
N ARG A 100 -13.99 -1.96 7.10
CA ARG A 100 -14.45 -3.35 7.06
C ARG A 100 -13.82 -4.11 5.88
N THR A 101 -13.84 -3.51 4.69
CA THR A 101 -13.23 -4.10 3.49
C THR A 101 -11.74 -4.39 3.69
N LEU A 102 -11.00 -3.47 4.29
CA LEU A 102 -9.57 -3.67 4.59
C LEU A 102 -9.34 -4.76 5.63
N VAL A 103 -10.22 -4.88 6.64
CA VAL A 103 -10.16 -5.98 7.61
C VAL A 103 -10.43 -7.32 6.93
N ASP A 104 -11.43 -7.41 6.07
CA ASP A 104 -11.78 -8.65 5.38
C ASP A 104 -10.61 -9.10 4.47
N LEU A 105 -10.00 -8.17 3.73
CA LEU A 105 -8.80 -8.43 2.92
C LEU A 105 -7.59 -8.83 3.77
N ALA A 106 -7.38 -8.19 4.91
CA ALA A 106 -6.31 -8.54 5.83
C ALA A 106 -6.47 -9.96 6.40
N VAL A 107 -7.70 -10.36 6.72
CA VAL A 107 -8.02 -11.71 7.19
C VAL A 107 -7.80 -12.74 6.07
N GLU A 108 -8.24 -12.44 4.85
CA GLU A 108 -7.99 -13.31 3.69
C GLU A 108 -6.48 -13.48 3.42
N GLN A 109 -5.72 -12.39 3.44
CA GLN A 109 -4.26 -12.42 3.29
C GLN A 109 -3.62 -13.27 4.39
N TYR A 110 -3.99 -13.07 5.66
CA TYR A 110 -3.47 -13.86 6.78
C TYR A 110 -3.77 -15.37 6.64
N GLN A 111 -4.95 -15.72 6.13
CA GLN A 111 -5.35 -17.13 5.97
C GLN A 111 -4.67 -17.81 4.77
N SER A 112 -4.38 -17.06 3.72
CA SER A 112 -3.89 -17.59 2.44
C SER A 112 -2.37 -17.50 2.26
N ASP A 113 -1.71 -16.56 2.93
CA ASP A 113 -0.28 -16.31 2.79
C ASP A 113 0.50 -16.70 4.07
N PRO A 114 1.26 -17.81 4.05
CA PRO A 114 2.08 -18.24 5.17
C PRO A 114 3.07 -17.19 5.65
N TYR A 115 3.59 -16.35 4.75
CA TYR A 115 4.57 -15.33 5.11
C TYR A 115 3.92 -14.20 5.93
N THR A 116 2.74 -13.72 5.52
CA THR A 116 1.95 -12.81 6.34
C THR A 116 1.64 -13.43 7.70
N LYS A 117 1.27 -14.72 7.75
CA LYS A 117 0.97 -15.41 9.00
C LYS A 117 2.17 -15.47 9.95
N GLU A 118 3.36 -15.79 9.45
CA GLU A 118 4.62 -15.79 10.22
C GLU A 118 4.86 -14.44 10.92
N LYS A 119 4.58 -13.32 10.26
CA LYS A 119 4.72 -11.98 10.87
C LYS A 119 3.82 -11.76 12.09
N PHE A 120 2.60 -12.31 12.07
CA PHE A 120 1.71 -12.24 13.24
C PHE A 120 2.25 -13.11 14.38
N GLU A 121 2.77 -14.29 14.06
CA GLU A 121 3.36 -15.23 15.03
C GLU A 121 4.61 -14.63 15.70
N ASP A 122 5.52 -14.03 14.92
CA ASP A 122 6.73 -13.35 15.40
C ASP A 122 6.43 -12.21 16.37
N LEU A 123 5.30 -11.53 16.17
CA LEU A 123 4.82 -10.47 17.05
C LEU A 123 3.99 -10.98 18.24
N ASN A 124 3.86 -12.30 18.39
CA ASN A 124 3.01 -12.95 19.39
C ASN A 124 1.55 -12.46 19.34
N ILE A 125 1.06 -12.10 18.15
CA ILE A 125 -0.33 -11.72 17.94
C ILE A 125 -1.10 -13.02 17.74
N ALA A 126 -1.54 -13.61 18.84
CA ALA A 126 -2.32 -14.83 18.82
C ALA A 126 -3.66 -14.61 18.10
N VAL A 127 -3.98 -15.50 17.16
CA VAL A 127 -5.33 -15.60 16.59
C VAL A 127 -6.07 -16.64 17.41
N SER A 128 -6.87 -16.16 18.37
CA SER A 128 -7.78 -16.98 19.18
C SER A 128 -8.95 -17.50 18.38
#